data_AF-A0AAW0Q7D0-F1
#
_entry.id   AF-A0AAW0Q7D0-F1
#
_cell.length_a   1.000
_cell.length_b   1.000
_cell.length_c   1.000
_cell.angle_alpha   90.00
_cell.angle_beta   90.00
_cell.angle_gamma   90.00
#
_symmetry.space_group_name_H-M   'P 1'
#
loop_
_entity.id
_entity.type
_entity.pdbx_description
1 polymer ?
#
loop_
_entity_poly.entity_id
_entity_poly.type
_entity_poly.pdbx_seq_one_letter_code
_entity_poly.pdbx_strand_id
1 'polypeptide(L)'
;MAVYPDGLNTTATDDEINTSFRPTPNYAALAEAAAGSEVGWSNAAEGRESWMRGVRVRTVRELSEALKLACLRVGKERKGMLIEVLM
;
A
#
# COMPACT_ATOMS: atom_id res chain seq x y z
N MET A 1 -4.60 34.93 4.46
CA MET A 1 -5.24 33.94 3.57
C MET A 1 -6.57 33.59 4.23
N ALA A 2 -7.66 34.15 3.71
CA ALA A 2 -8.99 34.00 4.30
C ALA A 2 -9.49 32.58 4.01
N VAL A 3 -9.55 31.75 5.04
CA VAL A 3 -10.36 30.52 5.01
C VAL A 3 -11.81 30.94 5.16
N TYR A 4 -12.62 30.62 4.15
CA TYR A 4 -14.06 30.89 4.13
C TYR A 4 -14.73 30.21 5.35
N PRO A 5 -15.33 30.96 6.28
CA PRO A 5 -15.97 30.39 7.46
C PRO A 5 -17.32 29.70 7.13
N ASP A 6 -17.94 30.03 6.00
CA ASP A 6 -19.22 29.48 5.54
C ASP A 6 -19.05 28.56 4.31
N GLY A 7 -18.03 27.70 4.34
CA GLY A 7 -17.85 26.66 3.34
C GLY A 7 -18.91 25.56 3.51
N LEU A 8 -19.40 25.02 2.38
CA LEU A 8 -20.30 23.84 2.28
C LEU A 8 -19.83 22.58 3.04
N ASN A 9 -18.67 22.64 3.68
CA ASN A 9 -18.08 21.59 4.49
C ASN A 9 -18.61 21.56 5.94
N THR A 10 -19.40 22.55 6.38
CA THR A 10 -20.01 22.60 7.73
C THR A 10 -21.08 21.53 7.95
N THR A 11 -21.67 21.00 6.88
CA THR A 11 -22.70 19.95 6.95
C THR A 11 -22.18 18.56 6.60
N ALA A 12 -20.90 18.42 6.25
CA ALA A 12 -20.30 17.13 5.99
C ALA A 12 -20.08 16.42 7.34
N THR A 13 -21.06 15.62 7.75
CA THR A 13 -20.94 14.69 8.89
C THR A 13 -19.75 13.76 8.70
N ASP A 14 -19.11 13.32 9.79
CA ASP A 14 -17.94 12.41 9.82
C ASP A 14 -18.04 11.20 8.85
N ASP A 15 -19.25 10.78 8.47
CA ASP A 15 -19.52 9.76 7.46
C ASP A 15 -19.07 10.12 6.03
N GLU A 16 -18.95 11.40 5.66
CA GLU A 16 -18.41 11.84 4.35
C GLU A 16 -16.89 12.04 4.38
N ILE A 17 -16.31 12.36 5.56
CA ILE A 17 -14.86 12.35 5.78
C ILE A 17 -14.32 10.92 5.90
N ASN A 18 -15.22 9.94 6.10
CA ASN A 18 -14.93 8.54 5.90
C ASN A 18 -14.79 8.26 4.39
N THR A 19 -13.70 8.77 3.80
CA THR A 19 -13.09 8.23 2.58
C THR A 19 -12.57 6.82 2.90
N SER A 20 -13.48 5.93 3.29
CA SER A 20 -13.32 4.51 3.06
C SER A 20 -13.34 4.39 1.55
N PHE A 21 -12.16 4.41 0.95
CA PHE A 21 -11.99 4.01 -0.43
C PHE A 21 -12.62 2.62 -0.54
N ARG A 22 -13.79 2.54 -1.17
CA ARG A 22 -14.54 1.31 -1.41
C ARG A 22 -14.48 1.02 -2.91
N PRO A 23 -13.79 -0.03 -3.35
CA PRO A 23 -13.06 -1.03 -2.55
C PRO A 23 -11.75 -0.48 -1.94
N THR A 24 -11.29 -1.11 -0.85
CA THR A 24 -10.01 -0.77 -0.21
C THR A 24 -8.88 -0.80 -1.24
N PRO A 25 -8.10 0.29 -1.39
CA PRO A 25 -7.03 0.36 -2.37
C PRO A 25 -6.01 -0.75 -2.15
N ASN A 26 -5.42 -1.22 -3.23
CA ASN A 26 -4.31 -2.17 -3.15
C ASN A 26 -3.01 -1.39 -2.82
N TYR A 27 -2.70 -1.25 -1.53
CA TYR A 27 -1.53 -0.51 -1.06
C TYR A 27 -0.22 -1.15 -1.48
N ALA A 28 -0.17 -2.48 -1.59
CA ALA A 28 0.97 -3.19 -2.14
C ALA A 28 1.27 -2.76 -3.58
N ALA A 29 0.26 -2.73 -4.45
CA ALA A 29 0.42 -2.30 -5.83
C ALA A 29 0.78 -0.80 -5.95
N LEU A 30 0.22 0.04 -5.09
CA LEU A 30 0.56 1.48 -5.04
C LEU A 30 2.03 1.70 -4.68
N ALA A 31 2.55 0.97 -3.70
CA ALA A 31 3.95 1.07 -3.31
C ALA A 31 4.92 0.63 -4.42
N GLU A 32 4.53 -0.36 -5.22
CA GLU A 32 5.30 -0.79 -6.39
C GLU A 32 5.26 0.25 -7.51
N ALA A 33 4.09 0.82 -7.82
CA ALA A 33 3.94 1.89 -8.81
C ALA A 33 4.79 3.12 -8.45
N ALA A 34 4.75 3.52 -7.17
CA ALA A 34 5.58 4.62 -6.67
C ALA A 34 7.09 4.33 -6.75
N ALA A 35 7.47 3.05 -6.77
CA ALA A 35 8.85 2.65 -6.93
C ALA A 35 9.34 2.58 -8.38
N GLY A 36 8.48 3.00 -9.33
CA GLY A 36 8.81 3.08 -10.74
C GLY A 36 8.71 1.74 -11.46
N SER A 37 8.03 0.74 -10.89
CA SER A 37 7.67 -0.45 -11.66
C SER A 37 6.45 -0.17 -12.55
N GLU A 38 6.46 -0.67 -13.78
CA GLU A 38 5.26 -0.73 -14.62
C GLU A 38 4.26 -1.69 -13.96
N VAL A 39 3.33 -1.14 -13.17
CA VAL A 39 2.27 -1.91 -12.52
C VAL A 39 1.20 -2.26 -13.54
N GLY A 40 1.44 -3.35 -14.27
CA GLY A 40 0.38 -4.11 -14.91
C GLY A 40 -0.31 -4.99 -13.87
N TRP A 41 -1.64 -5.04 -13.91
CA TRP A 41 -2.61 -5.79 -13.08
C TRP A 41 -2.35 -7.32 -12.90
N SER A 42 -1.18 -7.84 -13.23
CA SER A 42 -0.86 -9.26 -13.17
C SER A 42 -0.10 -9.56 -11.89
N ASN A 43 -0.64 -10.48 -11.08
CA ASN A 43 -0.07 -10.98 -9.81
C ASN A 43 1.27 -11.76 -9.96
N ALA A 44 2.17 -11.30 -10.83
CA ALA A 44 3.47 -11.90 -11.05
C ALA A 44 4.34 -10.91 -11.83
N ALA A 45 4.97 -9.96 -11.14
CA ALA A 45 6.15 -9.31 -11.68
C ALA A 45 7.22 -9.27 -10.61
N GLU A 46 8.06 -10.31 -10.60
CA GLU A 46 9.38 -10.25 -9.99
C GLU A 46 10.24 -9.20 -10.73
N GLY A 47 9.94 -7.92 -10.52
CA GLY A 47 10.78 -6.82 -10.97
C GLY A 47 12.05 -6.81 -10.12
N ARG A 48 13.09 -7.53 -10.57
CA ARG A 48 14.42 -7.61 -9.92
C ARG A 48 15.05 -6.23 -9.66
N GLU A 49 14.59 -5.18 -10.33
CA GLU A 49 15.16 -3.83 -10.25
C GLU A 49 14.37 -2.83 -9.38
N SER A 50 13.18 -3.16 -8.88
CA SER A 50 12.43 -2.19 -8.06
C SER A 50 13.01 -2.07 -6.65
N TRP A 51 13.16 -0.83 -6.16
CA TRP A 51 13.67 -0.54 -4.80
C TRP A 51 12.64 -0.85 -3.71
N MET A 52 11.35 -0.93 -4.06
CA MET A 52 10.25 -1.32 -3.18
C MET A 52 9.56 -2.57 -3.73
N ARG A 53 9.08 -3.44 -2.84
CA ARG A 53 8.22 -4.56 -3.19
C ARG A 53 6.95 -4.54 -2.35
N GLY A 54 5.80 -4.71 -2.98
CA GLY A 54 4.51 -4.82 -2.30
C GLY A 54 4.04 -6.26 -2.28
N VAL A 55 3.58 -6.76 -1.13
CA VAL A 55 2.94 -8.07 -1.03
C VAL A 55 1.66 -7.96 -0.21
N ARG A 56 0.60 -8.64 -0.65
CA ARG A 56 -0.63 -8.80 0.13
C ARG A 56 -0.68 -10.20 0.72
N VAL A 57 -1.00 -10.31 2.00
CA VAL A 57 -1.13 -11.58 2.72
C VAL A 57 -2.50 -11.67 3.36
N ARG A 58 -3.09 -12.86 3.34
CA ARG A 58 -4.41 -13.14 3.92
C ARG A 58 -4.39 -14.16 5.06
N THR A 59 -3.25 -14.82 5.27
CA THR A 59 -3.08 -15.82 6.33
C THR A 59 -1.87 -15.52 7.19
N VAL A 60 -1.89 -15.99 8.44
CA VAL A 60 -0.74 -15.90 9.36
C VAL A 60 0.48 -16.63 8.79
N ARG A 61 0.27 -17.73 8.07
CA ARG A 61 1.36 -18.46 7.39
C ARG A 61 2.03 -17.59 6.33
N GLU A 62 1.25 -16.97 5.45
CA GLU A 62 1.75 -16.07 4.40
C GLU A 62 2.45 -14.85 5.01
N LEU A 63 1.92 -14.28 6.10
CA LEU A 63 2.56 -13.19 6.83
C LEU A 63 3.93 -13.61 7.38
N SER A 64 4.02 -14.79 8.02
CA SER A 64 5.27 -15.32 8.55
C SER A 64 6.32 -15.52 7.43
N GLU A 65 5.90 -16.02 6.27
CA GLU A 65 6.79 -16.19 5.10
C GLU A 65 7.22 -14.83 4.52
N ALA A 66 6.30 -13.89 4.39
CA ALA A 66 6.59 -12.53 3.92
C ALA A 66 7.57 -11.79 4.84
N LEU A 67 7.45 -11.94 6.16
CA LEU A 67 8.38 -11.34 7.12
C LEU A 67 9.81 -11.91 7.00
N LYS A 68 9.96 -13.22 6.78
CA LYS A 68 11.27 -13.83 6.54
C LYS A 68 11.92 -13.25 5.27
N LEU A 69 11.13 -13.08 4.21
CA LEU A 69 11.58 -12.45 2.97
C LEU A 69 11.93 -10.97 3.18
N ALA A 70 11.13 -10.23 3.97
CA ALA A 70 11.40 -8.84 4.31
C ALA A 70 12.73 -8.66 5.03
N CYS A 71 13.02 -9.52 6.03
CA CYS A 71 14.31 -9.49 6.74
C CYS A 71 15.50 -9.66 5.80
N LEU A 72 15.42 -10.59 4.84
CA LEU A 72 16.48 -10.80 3.85
C LEU A 72 16.63 -9.58 2.94
N ARG A 73 15.53 -9.02 2.46
CA ARG A 73 15.52 -7.89 1.51
C ARG A 73 16.01 -6.59 2.16
N VAL A 74 15.54 -6.27 3.36
CA VAL A 74 15.98 -5.07 4.09
C VAL A 74 17.43 -5.23 4.55
N GLY A 75 17.78 -6.39 5.11
CA GLY A 75 19.11 -6.61 5.68
C GLY A 75 20.23 -6.76 4.64
N LYS A 76 19.99 -7.52 3.56
CA LYS A 76 21.02 -7.81 2.54
C LYS A 76 20.94 -6.88 1.35
N GLU A 77 19.74 -6.63 0.83
CA GLU A 77 19.55 -5.87 -0.41
C GLU A 77 19.39 -4.37 -0.15
N ARG A 78 19.20 -3.94 1.11
CA ARG A 78 18.85 -2.56 1.50
C ARG A 78 17.65 -2.01 0.73
N LYS A 79 16.73 -2.89 0.34
CA LYS A 79 15.50 -2.57 -0.41
C LYS A 79 14.30 -2.60 0.53
N GLY A 80 13.31 -1.77 0.22
CA GLY A 80 12.05 -1.71 0.96
C GLY A 80 11.11 -2.86 0.61
N MET A 81 10.24 -3.19 1.56
CA MET A 81 9.11 -4.10 1.36
C MET A 81 7.88 -3.60 2.15
N LEU A 82 6.73 -3.50 1.48
CA LEU A 82 5.44 -3.25 2.07
C LEU A 82 4.64 -4.56 2.13
N ILE A 83 4.16 -4.92 3.32
CA ILE A 83 3.31 -6.09 3.54
C ILE A 83 1.93 -5.58 3.95
N GLU A 84 0.94 -5.76 3.08
CA GLU A 84 -0.46 -5.45 3.36
C GLU A 84 -1.15 -6.70 3.92
N VAL A 85 -1.63 -6.63 5.16
CA VAL A 85 -2.33 -7.74 5.82
C VAL A 85 -3.83 -7.53 5.67
N LEU A 86 -4.46 -8.44 4.95
CA LEU A 86 -5.92 -8.49 4.79
C LEU A 86 -6.44 -9.46 5.85
N MET A 87 -6.96 -8.91 6.96
CA MET A 87 -7.69 -9.66 7.98
C MET A 87 -9.20 -9.47 7.82
#